data_AF-A0A1B3XNC7-F1
#
_entry.id   AF-A0A1B3XNC7-F1
#
_cell.length_a   1.000
_cell.length_b   1.000
_cell.length_c   1.000
_cell.angle_alpha   90.00
_cell.angle_beta   90.00
_cell.angle_gamma   90.00
#
_symmetry.space_group_name_H-M   'P 1'
#
loop_
_entity.id
_entity.type
_entity.pdbx_description
1 polymer ?
#
loop_
_entity_poly.entity_id
_entity_poly.type
_entity_poly.pdbx_seq_one_letter_code
_entity_poly.pdbx_strand_id
1 'polypeptide(L)'
;MSNLIPMAIVSEAFLLLSFFILYLSIGKSRKNIFLAALVIIGGGPLLYFVIDDMNSNYADANIGLGLAFMFTWVYSVVTFIIAIILLLVKMKRDHDSSKEP
;
A
#
# COMPACT_ATOMS: atom_id res chain seq x y z
N MET A 1 -1.39 23.98 -5.57
CA MET A 1 -0.42 22.92 -5.95
C MET A 1 0.57 22.53 -4.85
N SER A 2 0.84 23.35 -3.82
CA SER A 2 1.88 23.06 -2.79
C SER A 2 1.69 21.76 -1.99
N ASN A 3 0.45 21.25 -1.88
CA ASN A 3 0.14 20.11 -1.02
C ASN A 3 -0.05 18.79 -1.77
N LEU A 4 -0.04 18.79 -3.11
CA LEU A 4 -0.26 17.58 -3.91
C LEU A 4 0.86 16.56 -3.71
N ILE A 5 2.11 17.00 -3.88
CA ILE A 5 3.30 16.15 -3.74
C ILE A 5 3.43 15.60 -2.33
N PRO A 6 3.31 16.41 -1.26
CA PRO A 6 3.27 15.86 0.10
C PRO A 6 2.16 14.81 0.31
N MET A 7 0.94 15.04 -0.20
CA MET A 7 -0.15 14.06 -0.07
C MET A 7 0.12 12.76 -0.82
N ALA A 8 0.66 12.84 -2.04
CA ALA A 8 1.04 11.68 -2.82
C ALA A 8 2.11 10.85 -2.09
N ILE A 9 3.16 11.52 -1.57
CA ILE A 9 4.22 10.86 -0.78
C ILE A 9 3.66 10.17 0.45
N VAL A 10 2.77 10.82 1.21
CA VAL A 10 2.14 10.21 2.40
C VAL A 10 1.30 8.99 2.02
N SER A 11 0.56 9.07 0.90
CA SER A 11 -0.29 7.98 0.42
C SER A 11 0.56 6.76 -0.01
N GLU A 12 1.63 6.99 -0.77
CA GLU A 12 2.60 5.95 -1.15
C GLU A 12 3.33 5.37 0.06
N ALA A 13 3.74 6.21 1.01
CA ALA A 13 4.39 5.74 2.24
C ALA A 13 3.48 4.83 3.06
N PHE A 14 2.18 5.17 3.15
CA PHE A 14 1.21 4.33 3.84
C PHE A 14 0.95 3.00 3.12
N LEU A 15 0.90 3.02 1.77
CA LEU A 15 0.82 1.80 0.96
C LEU A 15 2.04 0.90 1.21
N LEU A 16 3.25 1.44 1.11
CA LEU A 16 4.50 0.72 1.33
C LEU A 16 4.57 0.14 2.74
N LEU A 17 4.17 0.91 3.76
CA LEU A 17 4.10 0.42 5.14
C LEU A 17 3.13 -0.76 5.27
N SER A 18 1.95 -0.68 4.64
CA SER A 18 0.94 -1.74 4.66
C SER A 18 1.49 -3.04 4.06
N PHE A 19 2.18 -2.95 2.92
CA PHE A 19 2.82 -4.10 2.29
C PHE A 19 4.06 -4.59 3.02
N PHE A 20 4.81 -3.71 3.69
CA PHE A 20 5.94 -4.10 4.52
C PHE A 20 5.48 -4.96 5.70
N ILE A 21 4.41 -4.55 6.39
CA ILE A 21 3.82 -5.37 7.47
C ILE A 21 3.29 -6.69 6.91
N LEU A 22 2.64 -6.66 5.74
CA LEU A 22 2.16 -7.89 5.09
C LEU A 22 3.32 -8.85 4.79
N TYR A 23 4.43 -8.33 4.28
CA TYR A 23 5.65 -9.09 4.03
C TYR A 23 6.21 -9.74 5.30
N LEU A 24 6.26 -9.00 6.42
CA LEU A 24 6.69 -9.55 7.72
C LEU A 24 5.74 -10.65 8.24
N SER A 25 4.46 -10.57 7.87
CA SER A 25 3.40 -11.47 8.33
C SER A 25 3.35 -12.78 7.55
N ILE A 26 3.84 -12.80 6.31
CA ILE A 26 3.86 -13.97 5.44
C ILE A 26 5.21 -14.70 5.55
N GLY A 27 5.22 -16.04 5.46
CA GLY A 27 6.45 -16.84 5.51
C GLY A 27 7.34 -16.70 4.26
N LYS A 28 8.64 -17.03 4.40
CA LYS A 28 9.75 -16.86 3.43
C LYS A 28 9.59 -17.47 2.01
N SER A 29 8.49 -18.13 1.66
CA SER A 29 8.36 -18.77 0.34
C SER A 29 8.22 -17.73 -0.78
N ARG A 30 8.90 -17.92 -1.93
CA ARG A 30 8.85 -17.32 -3.30
C ARG A 30 7.71 -16.32 -3.70
N LYS A 31 7.20 -15.49 -2.79
CA LYS A 31 6.03 -14.62 -2.95
C LYS A 31 6.40 -13.14 -3.19
N ASN A 32 7.70 -12.82 -3.25
CA ASN A 32 8.18 -11.45 -3.39
C ASN A 32 7.76 -10.79 -4.72
N ILE A 33 7.74 -11.55 -5.82
CA ILE A 33 7.31 -11.03 -7.13
C ILE A 33 5.82 -10.68 -7.11
N PHE A 34 5.01 -11.53 -6.48
CA PHE A 34 3.57 -11.29 -6.36
C PHE A 34 3.27 -10.06 -5.48
N LEU A 35 3.96 -9.92 -4.34
CA LEU A 35 3.83 -8.74 -3.48
C LEU A 35 4.26 -7.47 -4.21
N ALA A 36 5.36 -7.52 -4.98
CA ALA A 36 5.81 -6.38 -5.78
C ALA A 36 4.78 -5.98 -6.84
N ALA A 37 4.17 -6.95 -7.53
CA ALA A 37 3.10 -6.68 -8.49
C ALA A 37 1.89 -6.00 -7.84
N LEU A 38 1.49 -6.45 -6.65
CA LEU A 38 0.38 -5.85 -5.92
C LEU A 38 0.68 -4.41 -5.45
N VAL A 39 1.91 -4.12 -5.03
CA VAL A 39 2.34 -2.74 -4.70
C VAL A 39 2.22 -1.84 -5.93
N ILE A 40 2.69 -2.29 -7.09
CA ILE A 40 2.61 -1.53 -8.35
C ILE A 40 1.14 -1.30 -8.73
N ILE A 41 0.26 -2.29 -8.57
CA ILE A 41 -1.17 -2.12 -8.83
C ILE A 41 -1.79 -1.09 -7.88
N GLY A 42 -1.39 -1.08 -6.61
CA GLY A 42 -1.92 -0.19 -5.58
C GLY A 42 -1.48 1.27 -5.71
N GLY A 43 -0.20 1.54 -6.06
CA GLY A 43 0.36 2.90 -6.12
C GLY A 43 0.61 3.42 -7.54
N GLY A 44 0.77 2.54 -8.52
CA GLY A 44 1.07 2.89 -9.91
C GLY A 44 0.08 3.88 -10.53
N PRO A 45 -1.25 3.70 -10.37
CA PRO A 45 -2.23 4.68 -10.84
C PRO A 45 -2.04 6.07 -10.23
N LEU A 46 -1.81 6.18 -8.92
CA LEU A 46 -1.61 7.47 -8.26
C LEU A 46 -0.35 8.19 -8.78
N LEU A 47 0.77 7.46 -8.88
CA LEU A 47 2.00 8.02 -9.44
C LEU A 47 1.79 8.52 -10.88
N TYR A 48 1.10 7.74 -11.72
CA TYR A 48 0.78 8.15 -13.08
C TYR A 48 -0.03 9.44 -13.10
N PHE A 49 -1.15 9.49 -12.37
CA PHE A 49 -2.02 10.67 -12.38
C PHE A 49 -1.37 11.91 -11.77
N VAL A 50 -0.50 11.76 -10.77
CA VAL A 50 0.26 12.90 -10.21
C VAL A 50 1.23 13.44 -11.24
N ILE A 51 1.97 12.57 -11.96
CA ILE A 51 2.89 12.99 -13.01
C ILE A 51 2.14 13.65 -14.17
N ASP A 52 0.99 13.10 -14.55
CA ASP A 52 0.13 13.67 -15.60
C ASP A 52 -0.39 15.06 -15.18
N ASP A 53 -0.90 15.20 -13.96
CA ASP A 53 -1.36 16.49 -13.40
C ASP A 53 -0.26 17.56 -13.31
N MET A 54 1.00 17.15 -13.09
CA MET A 54 2.14 18.07 -13.10
C MET A 54 2.54 18.54 -14.49
N ASN A 55 2.26 17.76 -15.54
CA ASN A 55 2.69 18.04 -16.92
C ASN A 55 1.56 18.59 -17.80
N SER A 56 0.31 18.46 -17.35
CA SER A 56 -0.89 18.84 -18.10
C SER A 56 -1.54 20.09 -17.49
N ASN A 57 -1.90 21.06 -18.34
CA ASN A 57 -2.67 22.24 -17.92
C ASN A 57 -4.16 21.93 -17.96
N TYR A 58 -4.67 21.22 -16.95
CA TYR A 58 -6.10 20.98 -16.81
C TYR A 58 -6.82 22.30 -16.50
N ALA A 59 -7.86 22.60 -17.29
CA ALA A 59 -8.70 23.78 -17.09
C ALA A 59 -9.60 23.66 -15.85
N ASP A 60 -9.96 22.42 -15.50
CA ASP A 60 -10.86 22.06 -14.40
C ASP A 60 -10.22 21.02 -13.46
N ALA A 61 -10.92 20.68 -12.38
CA ALA A 61 -10.47 19.67 -11.42
C ALA A 61 -10.28 18.28 -12.09
N ASN A 62 -9.11 17.68 -11.87
CA ASN A 62 -8.79 16.35 -12.36
C ASN A 62 -9.45 15.27 -11.49
N ILE A 63 -10.66 14.84 -11.88
CA ILE A 63 -11.41 13.77 -11.18
C ILE A 63 -10.59 12.46 -11.14
N GLY A 64 -9.82 12.17 -12.18
CA GLY A 64 -8.97 10.99 -12.25
C GLY A 64 -7.94 10.95 -11.12
N LEU A 65 -7.30 12.09 -10.84
CA LEU A 65 -6.36 12.22 -9.72
C LEU A 65 -7.03 11.98 -8.37
N GLY A 66 -8.22 12.54 -8.15
CA GLY A 66 -9.00 12.31 -6.93
C GLY A 66 -9.35 10.83 -6.73
N LEU A 67 -9.80 10.15 -7.80
CA LEU A 67 -10.09 8.72 -7.78
C LEU A 67 -8.83 7.88 -7.53
N ALA A 68 -7.68 8.26 -8.08
CA ALA A 68 -6.42 7.56 -7.87
C ALA A 68 -5.96 7.65 -6.40
N PHE A 69 -6.15 8.80 -5.74
CA PHE A 69 -5.95 8.93 -4.30
C PHE A 69 -6.88 8.00 -3.52
N MET A 70 -8.20 8.06 -3.78
CA MET A 70 -9.17 7.22 -3.07
C MET A 70 -8.87 5.73 -3.24
N PHE A 71 -8.52 5.30 -4.46
CA PHE A 71 -8.12 3.93 -4.76
C PHE A 71 -6.92 3.51 -3.90
N THR A 72 -5.83 4.30 -3.92
CA THR A 72 -4.61 4.00 -3.17
C THR A 72 -4.88 3.92 -1.66
N TRP A 73 -5.71 4.83 -1.13
CA TRP A 73 -6.10 4.85 0.28
C TRP A 73 -6.90 3.62 0.68
N VAL A 74 -7.96 3.28 -0.05
CA VAL A 74 -8.78 2.09 0.21
C VAL A 74 -7.92 0.83 0.11
N TYR A 75 -7.09 0.73 -0.93
CA TYR A 75 -6.18 -0.38 -1.12
C TYR A 75 -5.21 -0.55 0.06
N SER A 76 -4.63 0.56 0.53
CA SER A 76 -3.69 0.58 1.65
C SER A 76 -4.37 0.13 2.95
N VAL A 77 -5.54 0.69 3.28
CA VAL A 77 -6.28 0.35 4.50
C VAL A 77 -6.66 -1.12 4.52
N VAL A 78 -7.20 -1.66 3.42
CA VAL A 78 -7.58 -3.08 3.32
C VAL A 78 -6.34 -3.96 3.48
N THR A 79 -5.25 -3.64 2.80
CA THR A 79 -3.98 -4.37 2.90
C THR A 79 -3.43 -4.35 4.32
N PHE A 80 -3.47 -3.18 4.98
CA PHE A 80 -3.02 -3.00 6.36
C PHE A 80 -3.82 -3.88 7.32
N ILE A 81 -5.16 -3.88 7.23
CA ILE A 81 -6.02 -4.71 8.09
C ILE A 81 -5.68 -6.19 7.92
N ILE A 82 -5.57 -6.67 6.68
CA ILE A 82 -5.19 -8.06 6.39
C ILE A 82 -3.81 -8.38 6.97
N ALA A 83 -2.85 -7.47 6.79
CA ALA A 83 -1.48 -7.62 7.29
C ALA A 83 -1.46 -7.76 8.82
N ILE A 84 -2.16 -6.89 9.55
CA ILE A 84 -2.23 -6.94 11.02
C ILE A 84 -2.87 -8.24 11.50
N ILE A 85 -3.97 -8.68 10.89
CA ILE A 85 -4.62 -9.96 11.25
C ILE A 85 -3.63 -11.12 11.09
N LEU A 86 -2.93 -11.18 9.95
CA LEU A 86 -1.95 -12.23 9.69
C LEU A 86 -0.75 -12.17 10.64
N LEU A 87 -0.29 -10.96 11.00
CA LEU A 87 0.79 -10.76 11.95
C LEU A 87 0.42 -11.33 13.33
N LEU A 88 -0.78 -10.97 13.83
CA LEU A 88 -1.26 -11.44 15.13
C LEU A 88 -1.40 -12.97 15.16
N VAL A 89 -1.95 -13.57 14.09
CA VAL A 89 -2.06 -15.03 13.95
C VAL A 89 -0.68 -15.70 13.92
N LYS A 90 0.31 -15.10 13.25
CA LYS A 90 1.68 -15.59 13.24
C LYS A 90 2.30 -15.53 14.64
N MET A 91 2.21 -14.38 15.32
CA MET A 91 2.75 -14.20 16.67
C MET A 91 2.18 -15.20 17.67
N LYS A 92 0.87 -15.49 17.60
CA LYS A 92 0.24 -16.51 18.45
C LYS A 92 0.82 -17.89 18.22
N ARG A 93 0.98 -18.30 16.95
CA ARG A 93 1.55 -19.61 16.59
C ARG A 93 2.99 -19.75 17.06
N ASP A 94 3.81 -18.72 16.86
CA ASP A 94 5.21 -18.72 17.27
C ASP A 94 5.33 -18.84 18.80
N HIS A 95 4.48 -18.14 19.55
CA HIS A 95 4.42 -18.24 21.02
C HIS A 95 3.86 -19.57 21.54
N ASP A 96 2.89 -20.19 20.86
CA ASP A 96 2.39 -21.51 21.26
C ASP A 96 3.46 -22.59 20.99
N SER A 97 4.20 -22.50 19.88
CA SER A 97 5.28 -23.43 19.54
C SER A 97 6.48 -23.39 20.49
N SER A 98 6.75 -22.26 21.14
CA SER A 98 7.85 -22.15 22.11
C SER A 98 7.54 -22.76 23.48
N LYS A 99 6.29 -23.21 23.70
CA LYS A 99 5.82 -23.83 24.95
C LYS A 99 5.70 -25.36 24.87
N GLU A 100 5.83 -25.96 23.68
CA GLU A 100 5.86 -27.41 23.52
C GLU A 100 7.29 -27.92 23.78
N PRO A 101 7.51 -28.81 24.79
CA PRO A 101 8.83 -29.33 25.17
C PRO A 101 9.36 -30.41 24.22
#